data_AF-A0A6D2HL48-F1
#
_entry.id   AF-A0A6D2HL48-F1
#
_cell.length_a   1.000
_cell.length_b   1.000
_cell.length_c   1.000
_cell.angle_alpha   90.00
_cell.angle_beta   90.00
_cell.angle_gamma   90.00
#
_symmetry.space_group_name_H-M   'P 1'
#
loop_
_entity.id
_entity.type
_entity.pdbx_description
1 polymer ?
#
loop_
_entity_poly.entity_id
_entity_poly.type
_entity_poly.pdbx_seq_one_letter_code
_entity_poly.pdbx_strand_id
1 'polypeptide(L)'
;MADRFFDNVMPDLVRETGNESRGDSLRNLLAMPYSSLSQQLKRSALDLKESRQVAQEIIKQGRSMAKNGSSPLMFEWYGERYWGAAHGLAGIVHVLMDVELKPDEAEDVKGTLGYMIKNRFPSGNYAASEEDRTRDLLVHWCHGAPGIALTLVKAAQVQPQQRWFGNWNRGLLKRVGICHGISGNAYVFLSLYRATGRSDYLYRAKAFASFLLDRAHKLLSKGEMHGGDTPYSLFEGLGDMAYLFLGGMLDPTQARFPGYEL
;
A
#
# COMPACT_ATOMS: atom_id res chain seq x y z
N MET A 1 -16.77 -12.40 23.52
CA MET A 1 -16.10 -12.11 22.23
C MET A 1 -15.38 -10.76 22.34
N ALA A 2 -14.41 -10.70 23.26
CA ALA A 2 -13.76 -9.45 23.65
C ALA A 2 -12.38 -9.32 22.99
N ASP A 3 -12.00 -8.07 22.72
CA ASP A 3 -10.63 -7.54 22.86
C ASP A 3 -9.70 -7.45 21.63
N ARG A 4 -10.11 -6.79 20.53
CA ARG A 4 -9.16 -6.47 19.42
C ARG A 4 -9.20 -5.06 18.83
N PHE A 5 -10.11 -4.15 19.21
CA PHE A 5 -10.19 -2.79 18.62
C PHE A 5 -10.54 -1.72 19.68
N PHE A 6 -10.15 -0.47 19.45
CA PHE A 6 -10.59 0.71 20.22
C PHE A 6 -11.75 1.42 19.50
N ASP A 7 -12.67 2.06 20.24
CA ASP A 7 -13.76 2.86 19.68
C ASP A 7 -13.23 4.08 18.92
N ASN A 8 -13.69 4.26 17.67
CA ASN A 8 -13.24 5.29 16.75
C ASN A 8 -14.31 6.38 16.58
N VAL A 9 -14.18 7.50 17.30
CA VAL A 9 -15.00 8.71 17.11
C VAL A 9 -14.14 9.77 16.43
N MET A 10 -14.39 10.01 15.14
CA MET A 10 -13.63 11.00 14.34
C MET A 10 -14.24 12.41 14.50
N PRO A 11 -13.46 13.47 14.76
CA PRO A 11 -13.95 14.86 14.79
C PRO A 11 -14.22 15.42 13.38
N ASP A 12 -14.81 16.62 13.27
CA ASP A 12 -15.10 17.31 12.00
C ASP A 12 -13.87 17.98 11.34
N LEU A 13 -13.90 18.11 10.01
CA LEU A 13 -12.82 18.64 9.15
C LEU A 13 -12.54 20.14 9.36
N VAL A 14 -11.26 20.52 9.49
CA VAL A 14 -10.76 21.92 9.49
C VAL A 14 -9.78 22.14 8.32
N ARG A 15 -9.91 23.25 7.58
CA ARG A 15 -9.13 23.57 6.34
C ARG A 15 -7.81 24.30 6.65
N GLU A 16 -6.76 23.98 5.89
CA GLU A 16 -5.43 24.64 5.92
C GLU A 16 -5.03 25.14 4.50
N THR A 17 -4.28 26.24 4.42
CA THR A 17 -3.79 26.89 3.17
C THR A 17 -2.26 26.86 3.10
N GLY A 18 -1.67 26.32 2.03
CA GLY A 18 -0.23 25.99 1.93
C GLY A 18 0.64 26.91 1.06
N ASN A 19 1.91 26.52 0.86
CA ASN A 19 2.71 26.82 -0.35
C ASN A 19 3.97 25.92 -0.46
N GLU A 20 4.28 25.43 -1.67
CA GLU A 20 5.48 24.67 -2.04
C GLU A 20 6.23 25.35 -3.21
N SER A 21 7.54 25.14 -3.34
CA SER A 21 8.29 25.32 -4.60
C SER A 21 9.39 24.26 -4.73
N ARG A 22 9.49 23.60 -5.89
CA ARG A 22 10.33 22.42 -6.17
C ARG A 22 11.25 22.67 -7.39
N GLY A 23 12.49 22.19 -7.34
CA GLY A 23 13.46 22.23 -8.47
C GLY A 23 13.28 21.10 -9.49
N ASP A 24 13.66 21.36 -10.75
CA ASP A 24 13.36 20.57 -11.96
C ASP A 24 14.47 19.54 -12.32
N SER A 25 14.13 18.25 -12.46
CA SER A 25 15.08 17.13 -12.58
C SER A 25 15.74 17.00 -13.95
N LEU A 26 15.09 17.48 -15.02
CA LEU A 26 15.61 17.36 -16.39
C LEU A 26 16.86 18.23 -16.59
N ARG A 27 16.89 19.40 -15.98
CA ARG A 27 18.03 20.33 -16.05
C ARG A 27 19.30 19.71 -15.47
N ASN A 28 19.17 18.89 -14.44
CA ASN A 28 20.29 18.20 -13.82
C ASN A 28 20.89 17.13 -14.74
N LEU A 29 20.06 16.37 -15.47
CA LEU A 29 20.53 15.37 -16.43
C LEU A 29 21.23 16.01 -17.64
N LEU A 30 20.67 17.11 -18.15
CA LEU A 30 21.25 17.85 -19.29
C LEU A 30 22.59 18.51 -18.95
N ALA A 31 22.83 18.83 -17.67
CA ALA A 31 24.10 19.40 -17.21
C ALA A 31 25.22 18.36 -17.03
N MET A 32 24.93 17.05 -17.14
CA MET A 32 25.92 16.00 -16.93
C MET A 32 26.90 15.88 -18.11
N PRO A 33 28.18 15.55 -17.84
CA PRO A 33 29.10 15.15 -18.90
C PRO A 33 28.56 13.97 -19.71
N TYR A 34 28.78 13.99 -21.03
CA TYR A 34 28.21 12.99 -21.95
C TYR A 34 28.56 11.54 -21.57
N SER A 35 29.77 11.29 -21.07
CA SER A 35 30.19 9.95 -20.61
C SER A 35 29.37 9.45 -19.42
N SER A 36 29.14 10.32 -18.43
CA SER A 36 28.31 10.02 -17.25
C SER A 36 26.84 9.82 -17.63
N LEU A 37 26.31 10.70 -18.50
CA LEU A 37 24.95 10.58 -19.01
C LEU A 37 24.78 9.28 -19.81
N SER A 38 25.70 8.96 -20.71
CA SER A 38 25.69 7.73 -21.51
C SER A 38 25.75 6.47 -20.64
N GLN A 39 26.57 6.48 -19.58
CA GLN A 39 26.62 5.36 -18.63
C GLN A 39 25.30 5.20 -17.84
N GLN A 40 24.68 6.31 -17.41
CA GLN A 40 23.37 6.28 -16.77
C GLN A 40 22.30 5.74 -17.72
N LEU A 41 22.23 6.24 -18.95
CA LEU A 41 21.30 5.75 -19.98
C LEU A 41 21.49 4.26 -20.26
N LYS A 42 22.75 3.79 -20.35
CA LYS A 42 23.06 2.37 -20.54
C LYS A 42 22.59 1.51 -19.36
N ARG A 43 22.81 1.96 -18.12
CA ARG A 43 22.33 1.26 -16.91
C ARG A 43 20.81 1.21 -16.89
N SER A 44 20.14 2.35 -17.06
CA SER A 44 18.67 2.40 -17.13
C SER A 44 18.10 1.50 -18.23
N ALA A 45 18.74 1.41 -19.40
CA ALA A 45 18.32 0.50 -20.47
C ALA A 45 18.47 -0.99 -20.09
N LEU A 46 19.54 -1.35 -19.37
CA LEU A 46 19.74 -2.72 -18.87
C LEU A 46 18.72 -3.04 -17.77
N ASP A 47 18.53 -2.13 -16.81
CA ASP A 47 17.57 -2.28 -15.71
C ASP A 47 16.14 -2.46 -16.26
N LEU A 48 15.77 -1.69 -17.29
CA LEU A 48 14.48 -1.85 -18.00
C LEU A 48 14.36 -3.23 -18.66
N LYS A 49 15.42 -3.70 -19.33
CA LYS A 49 15.42 -5.03 -19.98
C LYS A 49 15.28 -6.14 -18.95
N GLU A 50 16.03 -6.08 -17.85
CA GLU A 50 15.98 -7.07 -16.78
C GLU A 50 14.62 -7.08 -16.09
N SER A 51 14.08 -5.90 -15.75
CA SER A 51 12.74 -5.75 -15.15
C SER A 51 11.66 -6.36 -16.05
N ARG A 52 11.76 -6.15 -17.36
CA ARG A 52 10.81 -6.71 -18.33
C ARG A 52 10.88 -8.23 -18.41
N GLN A 53 12.08 -8.81 -18.39
CA GLN A 53 12.28 -10.26 -18.39
C GLN A 53 11.72 -10.92 -17.13
N VAL A 54 11.96 -10.31 -15.97
CA VAL A 54 11.41 -10.78 -14.69
C VAL A 54 9.87 -10.72 -14.71
N ALA A 55 9.29 -9.61 -15.16
CA ALA A 55 7.83 -9.47 -15.28
C ALA A 55 7.21 -10.51 -16.24
N GLN A 56 7.88 -10.81 -17.35
CA GLN A 56 7.48 -11.85 -18.30
C GLN A 56 7.36 -13.23 -17.62
N GLU A 57 8.35 -13.60 -16.83
CA GLU A 57 8.35 -14.89 -16.12
C GLU A 57 7.31 -14.92 -14.99
N ILE A 58 7.15 -13.81 -14.24
CA ILE A 58 6.08 -13.67 -13.24
C ILE A 58 4.71 -13.90 -13.88
N ILE A 59 4.41 -13.24 -14.99
CA ILE A 59 3.10 -13.39 -15.66
C ILE A 59 2.91 -14.80 -16.21
N LYS A 60 3.94 -15.37 -16.83
CA LYS A 60 3.89 -16.74 -17.34
C LYS A 60 3.59 -17.75 -16.23
N GLN A 61 4.25 -17.63 -15.07
CA GLN A 61 3.96 -18.47 -13.91
C GLN A 61 2.56 -18.22 -13.36
N GLY A 62 2.17 -16.94 -13.25
CA GLY A 62 0.84 -16.53 -12.77
C GLY A 62 -0.30 -17.12 -13.60
N ARG A 63 -0.18 -17.05 -14.94
CA ARG A 63 -1.11 -17.68 -15.89
C ARG A 63 -1.14 -19.19 -15.76
N SER A 64 0.02 -19.82 -15.57
CA SER A 64 0.10 -21.28 -15.44
C SER A 64 -0.61 -21.78 -14.17
N MET A 65 -0.47 -21.06 -13.06
CA MET A 65 -1.08 -21.41 -11.78
C MET A 65 -2.58 -21.04 -11.74
N ALA A 66 -2.99 -20.05 -12.53
CA ALA A 66 -4.38 -19.67 -12.70
C ALA A 66 -5.22 -20.67 -13.51
N LYS A 67 -4.62 -21.69 -14.15
CA LYS A 67 -5.36 -22.66 -14.98
C LYS A 67 -6.46 -23.32 -14.13
N ASN A 68 -7.72 -23.13 -14.55
CA ASN A 68 -8.98 -23.55 -13.91
C ASN A 68 -9.53 -22.61 -12.81
N GLY A 69 -8.90 -21.46 -12.57
CA GLY A 69 -9.36 -20.42 -11.66
C GLY A 69 -10.19 -19.32 -12.34
N SER A 70 -10.83 -18.47 -11.53
CA SER A 70 -11.59 -17.31 -12.02
C SER A 70 -10.78 -16.01 -12.08
N SER A 71 -9.54 -16.01 -11.56
CA SER A 71 -8.55 -14.92 -11.72
C SER A 71 -7.59 -15.25 -12.86
N PRO A 72 -7.21 -14.30 -13.74
CA PRO A 72 -6.22 -14.51 -14.80
C PRO A 72 -4.81 -14.86 -14.30
N LEU A 73 -4.41 -14.28 -13.17
CA LEU A 73 -3.16 -14.56 -12.48
C LEU A 73 -3.43 -15.12 -11.08
N MET A 74 -2.63 -16.12 -10.69
CA MET A 74 -2.63 -16.68 -9.33
C MET A 74 -1.21 -17.02 -8.90
N PHE A 75 -0.91 -16.89 -7.61
CA PHE A 75 0.41 -17.14 -7.04
C PHE A 75 0.27 -17.81 -5.68
N GLU A 76 1.30 -18.54 -5.28
CA GLU A 76 1.38 -19.26 -4.01
C GLU A 76 2.68 -18.91 -3.29
N TRP A 77 2.62 -18.76 -1.98
CA TRP A 77 3.77 -18.60 -1.11
C TRP A 77 3.54 -19.43 0.16
N TYR A 78 4.49 -20.28 0.53
CA TYR A 78 4.36 -21.22 1.66
C TYR A 78 3.08 -22.08 1.62
N GLY A 79 2.67 -22.55 0.43
CA GLY A 79 1.50 -23.42 0.29
C GLY A 79 0.14 -22.70 0.33
N GLU A 80 0.13 -21.37 0.41
CA GLU A 80 -1.10 -20.56 0.45
C GLU A 80 -1.15 -19.52 -0.67
N ARG A 81 -2.36 -19.27 -1.17
CA ARG A 81 -2.60 -18.31 -2.26
C ARG A 81 -3.06 -16.98 -1.69
N TYR A 82 -2.09 -16.21 -1.20
CA TYR A 82 -2.32 -14.94 -0.52
C TYR A 82 -2.86 -13.84 -1.45
N TRP A 83 -3.67 -12.95 -0.88
CA TRP A 83 -4.23 -11.79 -1.59
C TRP A 83 -3.52 -10.47 -1.25
N GLY A 84 -2.98 -10.36 -0.04
CA GLY A 84 -2.47 -9.10 0.51
C GLY A 84 -1.18 -8.58 -0.13
N ALA A 85 -0.73 -7.41 0.31
CA ALA A 85 0.38 -6.69 -0.32
C ALA A 85 1.75 -7.33 -0.05
N ALA A 86 1.95 -7.96 1.11
CA ALA A 86 3.25 -8.48 1.50
C ALA A 86 3.66 -9.75 0.72
N HIS A 87 2.72 -10.68 0.55
CA HIS A 87 3.02 -12.02 0.03
C HIS A 87 2.02 -12.51 -1.04
N GLY A 88 1.14 -11.63 -1.51
CA GLY A 88 -0.01 -12.04 -2.30
C GLY A 88 -0.21 -11.28 -3.60
N LEU A 89 -1.36 -11.52 -4.22
CA LEU A 89 -1.79 -10.94 -5.49
C LEU A 89 -1.59 -9.43 -5.54
N ALA A 90 -2.01 -8.70 -4.49
CA ALA A 90 -1.92 -7.24 -4.44
C ALA A 90 -0.48 -6.75 -4.58
N GLY A 91 0.47 -7.39 -3.90
CA GLY A 91 1.90 -7.05 -4.00
C GLY A 91 2.44 -7.27 -5.41
N ILE A 92 2.15 -8.43 -5.97
CA ILE A 92 2.66 -8.82 -7.28
C ILE A 92 2.12 -7.90 -8.37
N VAL A 93 0.80 -7.68 -8.41
CA VAL A 93 0.22 -6.79 -9.43
C VAL A 93 0.59 -5.34 -9.20
N HIS A 94 0.87 -4.91 -7.96
CA HIS A 94 1.40 -3.58 -7.69
C HIS A 94 2.74 -3.33 -8.40
N VAL A 95 3.66 -4.30 -8.33
CA VAL A 95 4.97 -4.21 -8.99
C VAL A 95 4.83 -4.34 -10.51
N LEU A 96 3.97 -5.24 -11.00
CA LEU A 96 3.74 -5.39 -12.45
C LEU A 96 3.23 -4.10 -13.12
N MET A 97 2.56 -3.21 -12.39
CA MET A 97 2.13 -1.92 -12.93
C MET A 97 3.26 -0.89 -13.09
N ASP A 98 4.48 -1.15 -12.58
CA ASP A 98 5.66 -0.27 -12.79
C ASP A 98 6.46 -0.62 -14.05
N VAL A 99 6.11 -1.72 -14.73
CA VAL A 99 6.82 -2.18 -15.93
C VAL A 99 5.95 -2.00 -17.17
N GLU A 100 6.60 -1.93 -18.33
CA GLU A 100 5.88 -1.89 -19.61
C GLU A 100 5.31 -3.27 -19.95
N LEU A 101 4.01 -3.42 -19.69
CA LEU A 101 3.24 -4.63 -19.99
C LEU A 101 2.72 -4.62 -21.43
N LYS A 102 2.63 -5.80 -22.04
CA LYS A 102 1.88 -6.00 -23.28
C LYS A 102 0.37 -5.81 -23.02
N PRO A 103 -0.44 -5.53 -24.06
CA PRO A 103 -1.88 -5.37 -23.89
C PRO A 103 -2.58 -6.57 -23.21
N ASP A 104 -2.19 -7.80 -23.55
CA ASP A 104 -2.74 -9.01 -22.92
C ASP A 104 -2.31 -9.17 -21.46
N GLU A 105 -1.06 -8.81 -21.16
CA GLU A 105 -0.50 -8.81 -19.80
C GLU A 105 -1.19 -7.75 -18.90
N ALA A 106 -1.49 -6.58 -19.45
CA ALA A 106 -2.20 -5.52 -18.75
C ALA A 106 -3.67 -5.90 -18.47
N GLU A 107 -4.33 -6.58 -19.40
CA GLU A 107 -5.69 -7.10 -19.18
C GLU A 107 -5.72 -8.22 -18.13
N ASP A 108 -4.68 -9.04 -18.02
CA ASP A 108 -4.57 -10.01 -16.92
C ASP A 108 -4.45 -9.32 -15.56
N VAL A 109 -3.59 -8.30 -15.45
CA VAL A 109 -3.44 -7.51 -14.22
C VAL A 109 -4.78 -6.89 -13.82
N LYS A 110 -5.47 -6.26 -14.78
CA LYS A 110 -6.79 -5.67 -14.57
C LYS A 110 -7.85 -6.71 -14.19
N GLY A 111 -7.85 -7.86 -14.84
CA GLY A 111 -8.76 -8.96 -14.55
C GLY A 111 -8.53 -9.55 -13.16
N THR A 112 -7.27 -9.65 -12.71
CA THR A 112 -6.92 -10.09 -11.34
C THR A 112 -7.38 -9.06 -10.30
N LEU A 113 -7.19 -7.77 -10.54
CA LEU A 113 -7.76 -6.73 -9.66
C LEU A 113 -9.29 -6.79 -9.63
N GLY A 114 -9.94 -6.94 -10.79
CA GLY A 114 -11.39 -7.11 -10.90
C GLY A 114 -11.90 -8.33 -10.14
N TYR A 115 -11.17 -9.44 -10.21
CA TYR A 115 -11.43 -10.64 -9.44
C TYR A 115 -11.40 -10.35 -7.93
N MET A 116 -10.36 -9.70 -7.43
CA MET A 116 -10.25 -9.36 -6.00
C MET A 116 -11.41 -8.44 -5.56
N ILE A 117 -11.71 -7.40 -6.32
CA ILE A 117 -12.80 -6.45 -6.03
C ILE A 117 -14.16 -7.15 -5.96
N LYS A 118 -14.45 -8.03 -6.92
CA LYS A 118 -15.72 -8.79 -6.99
C LYS A 118 -15.91 -9.71 -5.79
N ASN A 119 -14.82 -10.22 -5.24
CA ASN A 119 -14.83 -11.28 -4.23
C ASN A 119 -14.47 -10.79 -2.81
N ARG A 120 -14.50 -9.49 -2.56
CA ARG A 120 -14.33 -8.90 -1.22
C ARG A 120 -15.47 -9.32 -0.28
N PHE A 121 -15.23 -9.23 1.03
CA PHE A 121 -16.27 -9.45 2.04
C PHE A 121 -17.39 -8.40 1.96
N PRO A 122 -18.60 -8.69 2.49
CA PRO A 122 -19.68 -7.70 2.60
C PRO A 122 -19.27 -6.42 3.35
N SER A 123 -18.30 -6.51 4.28
CA SER A 123 -17.74 -5.35 4.99
C SER A 123 -16.92 -4.40 4.11
N GLY A 124 -16.53 -4.86 2.90
CA GLY A 124 -15.57 -4.22 2.03
C GLY A 124 -14.10 -4.58 2.32
N ASN A 125 -13.83 -5.44 3.31
CA ASN A 125 -12.50 -5.99 3.56
C ASN A 125 -12.20 -7.18 2.64
N TYR A 126 -10.98 -7.70 2.68
CA TYR A 126 -10.51 -8.76 1.81
C TYR A 126 -9.98 -9.95 2.61
N ALA A 127 -10.10 -11.14 2.01
CA ALA A 127 -9.54 -12.38 2.55
C ALA A 127 -8.01 -12.30 2.64
N ALA A 128 -7.42 -13.07 3.56
CA ALA A 128 -5.98 -13.19 3.64
C ALA A 128 -5.41 -14.02 2.47
N SER A 129 -6.09 -15.12 2.13
CA SER A 129 -5.75 -16.08 1.08
C SER A 129 -7.01 -16.73 0.46
N GLU A 130 -6.86 -17.47 -0.64
CA GLU A 130 -7.94 -18.28 -1.22
C GLU A 130 -8.45 -19.37 -0.26
N GLU A 131 -7.58 -19.83 0.65
CA GLU A 131 -7.87 -20.85 1.63
C GLU A 131 -8.69 -20.29 2.82
N ASP A 132 -8.56 -18.99 3.11
CA ASP A 132 -9.25 -18.32 4.22
C ASP A 132 -10.23 -17.23 3.75
N ARG A 133 -11.31 -17.67 3.12
CA ARG A 133 -12.36 -16.80 2.56
C ARG A 133 -13.54 -16.57 3.50
N THR A 134 -13.40 -16.89 4.79
CA THR A 134 -14.50 -16.76 5.76
C THR A 134 -14.14 -15.84 6.93
N ARG A 135 -12.86 -15.71 7.30
CA ARG A 135 -12.44 -14.90 8.44
C ARG A 135 -12.16 -13.46 8.02
N ASP A 136 -13.19 -12.63 8.09
CA ASP A 136 -13.08 -11.19 7.90
C ASP A 136 -12.47 -10.49 9.14
N LEU A 137 -11.16 -10.66 9.35
CA LEU A 137 -10.48 -10.20 10.57
C LEU A 137 -9.37 -9.17 10.30
N LEU A 138 -8.48 -9.47 9.37
CA LEU A 138 -7.23 -8.73 9.18
C LEU A 138 -7.48 -7.45 8.38
N VAL A 139 -7.07 -6.31 8.93
CA VAL A 139 -7.17 -4.98 8.30
C VAL A 139 -5.77 -4.36 8.31
N HIS A 140 -4.84 -5.03 7.62
CA HIS A 140 -3.42 -4.74 7.64
C HIS A 140 -2.88 -4.43 6.24
N TRP A 141 -1.69 -3.87 6.14
CA TRP A 141 -0.99 -3.79 4.86
C TRP A 141 -0.66 -5.20 4.34
N CYS A 142 -0.10 -6.07 5.20
CA CYS A 142 0.26 -7.42 4.78
C CYS A 142 -0.94 -8.27 4.33
N HIS A 143 -2.08 -8.16 5.02
CA HIS A 143 -3.31 -8.89 4.72
C HIS A 143 -4.57 -8.04 4.98
N GLY A 144 -5.41 -7.89 3.97
CA GLY A 144 -6.69 -7.18 4.05
C GLY A 144 -6.74 -5.89 3.24
N ALA A 145 -7.76 -5.08 3.51
CA ALA A 145 -8.08 -3.89 2.75
C ALA A 145 -6.94 -2.86 2.63
N PRO A 146 -6.12 -2.55 3.65
CA PRO A 146 -5.10 -1.52 3.55
C PRO A 146 -4.07 -1.77 2.43
N GLY A 147 -3.49 -2.97 2.37
CA GLY A 147 -2.51 -3.29 1.33
C GLY A 147 -3.11 -3.30 -0.06
N ILE A 148 -4.30 -3.88 -0.19
CA ILE A 148 -5.03 -3.91 -1.45
C ILE A 148 -5.42 -2.49 -1.88
N ALA A 149 -5.89 -1.64 -0.97
CA ALA A 149 -6.25 -0.26 -1.26
C ALA A 149 -5.09 0.54 -1.87
N LEU A 150 -3.85 0.37 -1.39
CA LEU A 150 -2.68 1.01 -1.99
C LEU A 150 -2.45 0.54 -3.43
N THR A 151 -2.59 -0.76 -3.70
CA THR A 151 -2.55 -1.32 -5.06
C THR A 151 -3.64 -0.74 -5.95
N LEU A 152 -4.87 -0.62 -5.41
CA LEU A 152 -6.01 -0.09 -6.13
C LEU A 152 -5.86 1.41 -6.43
N VAL A 153 -5.24 2.18 -5.53
CA VAL A 153 -4.91 3.59 -5.79
C VAL A 153 -3.93 3.71 -6.96
N LYS A 154 -2.88 2.88 -6.99
CA LYS A 154 -1.95 2.82 -8.12
C LYS A 154 -2.66 2.41 -9.42
N ALA A 155 -3.50 1.39 -9.37
CA ALA A 155 -4.30 0.98 -10.51
C ALA A 155 -5.26 2.10 -10.96
N ALA A 156 -5.77 2.93 -10.05
CA ALA A 156 -6.66 4.04 -10.35
C ALA A 156 -5.95 5.23 -11.04
N GLN A 157 -4.66 5.45 -10.73
CA GLN A 157 -3.82 6.39 -11.48
C GLN A 157 -3.63 5.93 -12.93
N VAL A 158 -3.70 4.62 -13.18
CA VAL A 158 -3.68 4.01 -14.51
C VAL A 158 -5.09 3.92 -15.12
N GLN A 159 -6.14 3.75 -14.30
CA GLN A 159 -7.55 3.56 -14.70
C GLN A 159 -8.55 4.08 -13.64
N PRO A 160 -9.13 5.29 -13.78
CA PRO A 160 -9.97 5.89 -12.75
C PRO A 160 -11.32 5.15 -12.57
N GLN A 161 -11.60 4.63 -11.39
CA GLN A 161 -12.96 4.26 -10.96
C GLN A 161 -13.18 4.60 -9.48
N GLN A 162 -14.41 4.99 -9.12
CA GLN A 162 -14.66 5.88 -7.96
C GLN A 162 -15.14 5.23 -6.64
N ARG A 163 -15.29 3.90 -6.52
CA ARG A 163 -15.93 3.30 -5.31
C ARG A 163 -15.30 2.01 -4.77
N TRP A 164 -14.03 2.08 -4.37
CA TRP A 164 -13.20 0.90 -4.06
C TRP A 164 -13.00 0.64 -2.56
N PHE A 165 -13.37 1.58 -1.68
CA PHE A 165 -12.86 1.59 -0.31
C PHE A 165 -13.93 1.24 0.73
N GLY A 166 -13.68 0.16 1.48
CA GLY A 166 -14.54 -0.38 2.54
C GLY A 166 -14.59 0.47 3.81
N ASN A 167 -15.24 -0.08 4.83
CA ASN A 167 -15.50 0.60 6.11
C ASN A 167 -14.20 0.77 6.94
N TRP A 168 -13.68 2.00 7.03
CA TRP A 168 -12.44 2.36 7.73
C TRP A 168 -12.50 2.29 9.26
N ASN A 169 -13.67 1.99 9.84
CA ASN A 169 -13.87 1.96 11.29
C ASN A 169 -12.98 0.94 12.02
N ARG A 170 -12.35 0.01 11.30
CA ARG A 170 -11.49 -1.06 11.83
C ARG A 170 -9.98 -0.78 11.73
N GLY A 171 -9.59 0.41 11.26
CA GLY A 171 -8.19 0.74 10.95
C GLY A 171 -7.31 1.10 12.16
N LEU A 172 -7.89 1.46 13.31
CA LEU A 172 -7.15 1.76 14.55
C LEU A 172 -6.80 0.47 15.30
N LEU A 173 -5.73 -0.18 14.87
CA LEU A 173 -5.27 -1.45 15.40
C LEU A 173 -4.62 -1.28 16.79
N LYS A 174 -4.63 -2.34 17.60
CA LYS A 174 -3.86 -2.40 18.86
C LYS A 174 -2.35 -2.63 18.63
N ARG A 175 -1.78 -2.05 17.56
CA ARG A 175 -0.38 -2.19 17.14
C ARG A 175 0.09 -0.89 16.49
N VAL A 176 1.34 -0.50 16.72
CA VAL A 176 1.91 0.74 16.13
C VAL A 176 2.31 0.55 14.66
N GLY A 177 3.04 -0.54 14.39
CA GLY A 177 3.55 -1.09 13.12
C GLY A 177 3.10 -0.52 11.77
N ILE A 178 3.99 -0.47 10.78
CA ILE A 178 3.60 -0.24 9.39
C ILE A 178 3.01 -1.49 8.70
N CYS A 179 3.49 -2.69 9.06
CA CYS A 179 3.05 -3.92 8.40
C CYS A 179 1.59 -4.24 8.72
N HIS A 180 1.21 -4.03 9.99
CA HIS A 180 -0.09 -4.39 10.55
C HIS A 180 -0.43 -3.57 11.80
N GLY A 181 -0.19 -2.27 11.75
CA GLY A 181 -0.50 -1.32 12.80
C GLY A 181 -1.13 -0.03 12.27
N ILE A 182 -1.32 0.92 13.17
CA ILE A 182 -2.00 2.20 12.87
C ILE A 182 -1.22 2.99 11.83
N SER A 183 0.11 3.00 11.90
CA SER A 183 0.94 3.80 11.00
C SER A 183 0.78 3.37 9.55
N GLY A 184 0.81 2.06 9.28
CA GLY A 184 0.61 1.52 7.92
C GLY A 184 -0.78 1.83 7.37
N ASN A 185 -1.80 1.76 8.23
CA ASN A 185 -3.16 2.10 7.84
C ASN A 185 -3.34 3.60 7.55
N ALA A 186 -2.58 4.48 8.22
CA ALA A 186 -2.58 5.91 7.95
C ALA A 186 -2.07 6.23 6.53
N TYR A 187 -1.07 5.49 6.04
CA TYR A 187 -0.53 5.66 4.69
C TYR A 187 -1.55 5.43 3.58
N VAL A 188 -2.58 4.61 3.82
CA VAL A 188 -3.66 4.43 2.86
C VAL A 188 -4.40 5.74 2.60
N PHE A 189 -4.65 6.52 3.66
CA PHE A 189 -5.28 7.83 3.52
C PHE A 189 -4.35 8.85 2.86
N LEU A 190 -3.04 8.79 3.12
CA LEU A 190 -2.06 9.64 2.43
C LEU A 190 -2.01 9.33 0.92
N SER A 191 -2.00 8.05 0.55
CA SER A 191 -2.06 7.61 -0.85
C SER A 191 -3.35 8.05 -1.54
N LEU A 192 -4.49 7.90 -0.85
CA LEU A 192 -5.79 8.39 -1.34
C LEU A 192 -5.84 9.92 -1.49
N TYR A 193 -5.28 10.65 -0.53
CA TYR A 193 -5.18 12.11 -0.60
C TYR A 193 -4.35 12.52 -1.81
N ARG A 194 -3.17 11.94 -2.01
CA ARG A 194 -2.31 12.20 -3.16
C ARG A 194 -3.00 11.92 -4.49
N ALA A 195 -3.76 10.83 -4.58
CA ALA A 195 -4.43 10.44 -5.81
C ALA A 195 -5.68 11.29 -6.12
N THR A 196 -6.35 11.86 -5.11
CA THR A 196 -7.66 12.49 -5.29
C THR A 196 -7.70 13.99 -4.97
N GLY A 197 -6.69 14.51 -4.26
CA GLY A 197 -6.68 15.87 -3.71
C GLY A 197 -7.72 16.12 -2.62
N ARG A 198 -8.51 15.11 -2.21
CA ARG A 198 -9.63 15.33 -1.28
C ARG A 198 -9.15 15.42 0.17
N SER A 199 -9.47 16.54 0.81
CA SER A 199 -9.03 16.84 2.18
C SER A 199 -9.60 15.91 3.25
N ASP A 200 -10.68 15.17 2.99
CA ASP A 200 -11.22 14.20 3.95
C ASP A 200 -10.26 13.02 4.18
N TYR A 201 -9.50 12.62 3.16
CA TYR A 201 -8.45 11.61 3.35
C TYR A 201 -7.28 12.16 4.15
N LEU A 202 -6.80 13.37 3.84
CA LEU A 202 -5.74 14.01 4.63
C LEU A 202 -6.13 14.13 6.11
N TYR A 203 -7.38 14.51 6.36
CA TYR A 203 -7.91 14.60 7.71
C TYR A 203 -7.90 13.24 8.45
N ARG A 204 -8.25 12.14 7.77
CA ARG A 204 -8.17 10.80 8.35
C ARG A 204 -6.73 10.37 8.66
N ALA A 205 -5.78 10.67 7.77
CA ALA A 205 -4.35 10.46 8.05
C ALA A 205 -3.91 11.23 9.30
N LYS A 206 -4.30 12.52 9.39
CA LYS A 206 -4.04 13.39 10.55
C LYS A 206 -4.63 12.81 11.83
N ALA A 207 -5.86 12.28 11.80
CA ALA A 207 -6.50 11.66 12.95
C ALA A 207 -5.73 10.41 13.45
N PHE A 208 -5.27 9.55 12.53
CA PHE A 208 -4.48 8.37 12.89
C PHE A 208 -3.12 8.76 13.49
N ALA A 209 -2.43 9.73 12.88
CA ALA A 209 -1.17 10.26 13.42
C ALA A 209 -1.37 10.92 14.80
N SER A 210 -2.46 11.67 14.98
CA SER A 210 -2.81 12.31 16.26
C SER A 210 -3.10 11.28 17.35
N PHE A 211 -3.79 10.18 17.02
CA PHE A 211 -4.01 9.07 17.94
C PHE A 211 -2.68 8.45 18.40
N LEU A 212 -1.75 8.20 17.48
CA LEU A 212 -0.43 7.69 17.81
C LEU A 212 0.33 8.66 18.72
N LEU A 213 0.33 9.95 18.40
CA LEU A 213 1.01 10.97 19.19
C LEU A 213 0.47 11.07 20.62
N ASP A 214 -0.86 11.12 20.79
CA ASP A 214 -1.50 11.31 22.10
C ASP A 214 -1.53 10.03 22.95
N ARG A 215 -1.80 8.88 22.32
CA ARG A 215 -2.17 7.64 23.04
C ARG A 215 -1.09 6.57 23.02
N ALA A 216 -0.27 6.45 21.98
CA ALA A 216 0.57 5.27 21.78
C ALA A 216 1.48 5.00 22.99
N HIS A 217 2.17 6.01 23.51
CA HIS A 217 3.06 5.84 24.67
C HIS A 217 2.35 5.26 25.91
N LYS A 218 1.14 5.73 26.23
CA LYS A 218 0.34 5.24 27.37
C LYS A 218 -0.17 3.82 27.13
N LEU A 219 -0.61 3.53 25.90
CA LEU A 219 -1.15 2.23 25.54
C LEU A 219 -0.05 1.16 25.51
N LEU A 220 1.14 1.51 25.01
CA LEU A 220 2.34 0.67 25.03
C LEU A 220 2.78 0.38 26.46
N SER A 221 2.88 1.41 27.33
CA SER A 221 3.32 1.22 28.73
C SER A 221 2.37 0.34 29.55
N LYS A 222 1.08 0.30 29.17
CA LYS A 222 0.06 -0.54 29.82
C LYS A 222 -0.07 -1.93 29.19
N GLY A 223 0.63 -2.22 28.10
CA GLY A 223 0.47 -3.47 27.34
C GLY A 223 -0.86 -3.57 26.57
N GLU A 224 -1.60 -2.47 26.42
CA GLU A 224 -2.86 -2.42 25.67
C GLU A 224 -2.64 -2.28 24.15
N MET A 225 -1.44 -1.86 23.75
CA MET A 225 -0.97 -1.79 22.37
C MET A 225 0.34 -2.58 22.24
N HIS A 226 0.48 -3.34 21.16
CA HIS A 226 1.70 -4.06 20.85
C HIS A 226 2.72 -3.15 20.14
N GLY A 227 3.94 -3.09 20.66
CA GLY A 227 5.03 -2.28 20.12
C GLY A 227 5.83 -2.92 18.99
N GLY A 228 5.48 -4.14 18.58
CA GLY A 228 6.24 -4.95 17.62
C GLY A 228 7.20 -5.91 18.33
N ASP A 229 7.48 -7.05 17.71
CA ASP A 229 8.44 -8.03 18.27
C ASP A 229 9.87 -7.46 18.23
N THR A 230 10.12 -6.59 17.25
CA THR A 230 11.30 -5.72 17.16
C THR A 230 10.91 -4.25 17.37
N PRO A 231 10.88 -3.72 18.62
CA PRO A 231 10.18 -2.48 18.95
C PRO A 231 10.67 -1.18 18.30
N TYR A 232 11.84 -1.21 17.68
CA TYR A 232 12.44 -0.05 17.00
C TYR A 232 12.65 -0.29 15.49
N SER A 233 12.13 -1.40 14.95
CA SER A 233 12.23 -1.68 13.52
C SER A 233 11.27 -0.81 12.71
N LEU A 234 11.52 -0.73 11.40
CA LEU A 234 10.67 0.03 10.48
C LEU A 234 9.32 -0.64 10.20
N PHE A 235 9.21 -1.97 10.24
CA PHE A 235 7.97 -2.64 9.81
C PHE A 235 7.02 -3.02 10.95
N GLU A 236 7.53 -3.13 12.19
CA GLU A 236 6.74 -3.59 13.33
C GLU A 236 6.65 -2.57 14.47
N GLY A 237 7.71 -1.77 14.64
CA GLY A 237 7.92 -0.97 15.83
C GLY A 237 7.99 0.54 15.59
N LEU A 238 8.44 1.27 16.60
CA LEU A 238 8.40 2.73 16.66
C LEU A 238 9.18 3.45 15.55
N GLY A 239 10.05 2.74 14.81
CA GLY A 239 10.72 3.28 13.63
C GLY A 239 9.73 3.76 12.57
N ASP A 240 8.58 3.08 12.41
CA ASP A 240 7.54 3.53 11.49
C ASP A 240 6.83 4.80 11.95
N MET A 241 6.62 4.98 13.26
CA MET A 241 5.89 6.12 13.79
C MET A 241 6.68 7.40 13.50
N ALA A 242 8.00 7.33 13.66
CA ALA A 242 8.90 8.39 13.23
C ALA A 242 8.83 8.62 11.71
N TYR A 243 8.82 7.56 10.90
CA TYR A 243 8.71 7.67 9.44
C TYR A 243 7.39 8.31 9.00
N LEU A 244 6.25 7.93 9.61
CA LEU A 244 4.95 8.55 9.36
C LEU A 244 4.96 10.03 9.75
N PHE A 245 5.51 10.39 10.90
CA PHE A 245 5.48 11.77 11.38
C PHE A 245 6.38 12.68 10.55
N LEU A 246 7.60 12.24 10.27
CA LEU A 246 8.61 13.04 9.58
C LEU A 246 8.45 12.98 8.05
N GLY A 247 8.13 11.81 7.50
CA GLY A 247 7.98 11.63 6.06
C GLY A 247 6.54 11.78 5.58
N GLY A 248 5.58 11.22 6.30
CA GLY A 248 4.18 11.18 5.89
C GLY A 248 3.41 12.49 6.17
N MET A 249 3.57 13.05 7.37
CA MET A 249 2.74 14.16 7.83
C MET A 249 3.34 15.55 7.57
N LEU A 250 4.66 15.67 7.42
CA LEU A 250 5.31 16.95 7.07
C LEU A 250 5.02 17.36 5.63
N ASP A 251 5.03 16.40 4.71
CA ASP A 251 4.67 16.61 3.30
C ASP A 251 3.73 15.49 2.82
N PRO A 252 2.42 15.63 3.07
CA PRO A 252 1.44 14.63 2.68
C PRO A 252 1.34 14.42 1.16
N THR A 253 1.82 15.36 0.34
CA THR A 253 1.79 15.24 -1.12
C THR A 253 2.90 14.33 -1.65
N GLN A 254 4.02 14.25 -0.92
CA GLN A 254 5.15 13.39 -1.24
C GLN A 254 5.15 12.07 -0.46
N ALA A 255 4.33 11.93 0.58
CA ALA A 255 4.25 10.72 1.39
C ALA A 255 4.07 9.42 0.57
N ARG A 256 4.95 8.44 0.78
CA ARG A 256 4.93 7.09 0.17
C ARG A 256 4.98 6.02 1.24
N PHE A 257 4.19 4.96 1.11
CA PHE A 257 4.36 3.76 1.92
C PHE A 257 5.75 3.16 1.66
N PRO A 258 6.63 3.03 2.67
CA PRO A 258 8.01 2.65 2.48
C PRO A 258 8.12 1.21 2.00
N GLY A 259 8.92 1.00 0.95
CA GLY A 259 9.13 -0.32 0.35
C GLY A 259 7.93 -0.86 -0.44
N TYR A 260 6.90 -0.04 -0.68
CA TYR A 260 5.74 -0.43 -1.48
C TYR A 260 5.39 0.59 -2.56
N GLU A 261 5.16 1.86 -2.21
CA GLU A 261 4.87 2.91 -3.18
C GLU A 261 6.16 3.61 -3.66
N LEU A 262 6.27 3.85 -4.98
CA LEU A 262 7.37 4.57 -5.63
C LEU A 262 7.05 6.06 -5.86
#